data_AF-K9QJ86-F1
#
_entry.id   AF-K9QJ86-F1
#
_cell.length_a   1.000
_cell.length_b   1.000
_cell.length_c   1.000
_cell.angle_alpha   90.00
_cell.angle_beta   90.00
_cell.angle_gamma   90.00
#
_symmetry.space_group_name_H-M   'P 1'
#
loop_
_entity.id
_entity.type
_entity.pdbx_description
1 polymer ?
#
loop_
_entity_poly.entity_id
_entity_poly.type
_entity_poly.pdbx_seq_one_letter_code
_entity_poly.pdbx_strand_id
1 'polypeptide(L)'
;MTNLNDFQKLIAIANEHGITCHAAPEECLIASLPGEDDFLLAFTWSGAVQGETAEHGLIAISVQDITKEITVAAWQIPTYLFSNVLRQAQMLVTAHKDFMLDKNNT
;
A
#
# COMPACT_ATOMS: atom_id res chain seq x y z
N MET A 1 16.33 12.28 -2.21
CA MET A 1 15.73 12.79 -3.46
C MET A 1 15.25 11.58 -4.23
N THR A 2 14.03 11.14 -3.94
CA THR A 2 13.31 10.22 -4.82
C THR A 2 13.12 10.93 -6.16
N ASN A 3 13.43 10.23 -7.25
CA ASN A 3 13.33 10.80 -8.57
C ASN A 3 11.84 10.95 -8.90
N LEU A 4 11.44 12.12 -9.41
CA LEU A 4 10.13 12.36 -10.04
C LEU A 4 9.67 11.20 -10.96
N ASN A 5 10.64 10.51 -11.56
CA ASN A 5 10.47 9.30 -12.38
C ASN A 5 9.84 8.12 -11.62
N ASP A 6 10.25 7.86 -10.38
CA ASP A 6 9.81 6.69 -9.62
C ASP A 6 8.37 6.86 -9.10
N PHE A 7 7.99 8.09 -8.72
CA PHE A 7 6.60 8.40 -8.39
C PHE A 7 5.66 8.25 -9.61
N GLN A 8 6.08 8.73 -10.77
CA GLN A 8 5.33 8.55 -12.02
C GLN A 8 5.19 7.07 -12.42
N LYS A 9 6.23 6.26 -12.21
CA LYS A 9 6.14 4.79 -12.40
C LYS A 9 5.14 4.16 -11.44
N LEU A 10 5.17 4.57 -10.17
CA LEU A 10 4.24 4.05 -9.17
C LEU A 10 2.78 4.36 -9.54
N ILE A 11 2.51 5.56 -10.09
CA ILE A 11 1.19 5.92 -10.62
C ILE A 11 0.81 5.00 -11.78
N ALA A 12 1.73 4.75 -12.72
CA ALA A 12 1.46 3.86 -13.85
C ALA A 12 1.11 2.45 -13.39
N ILE A 13 1.91 1.88 -12.48
CA ILE A 13 1.69 0.55 -11.90
C ILE A 13 0.33 0.49 -11.18
N ALA A 14 0.01 1.50 -10.35
CA ALA A 14 -1.27 1.54 -9.64
C ALA A 14 -2.46 1.56 -10.61
N ASN A 15 -2.39 2.40 -11.65
CA ASN A 15 -3.43 2.50 -12.67
C ASN A 15 -3.60 1.21 -13.49
N GLU A 16 -2.51 0.52 -13.84
CA GLU A 16 -2.55 -0.78 -14.54
C GLU A 16 -3.32 -1.84 -13.75
N HIS A 17 -3.28 -1.75 -12.42
CA HIS A 17 -3.99 -2.65 -11.51
C HIS A 17 -5.35 -2.11 -11.05
N GLY A 18 -5.86 -1.04 -11.66
CA GLY A 18 -7.16 -0.45 -11.36
C GLY A 18 -7.24 0.23 -9.99
N ILE A 19 -6.10 0.57 -9.39
CA ILE A 19 -6.03 1.28 -8.12
C ILE A 19 -6.04 2.78 -8.40
N THR A 20 -7.21 3.41 -8.24
CA THR A 20 -7.35 4.86 -8.33
C THR A 20 -6.70 5.51 -7.11
N CYS A 21 -5.54 6.12 -7.32
CA CYS A 21 -4.80 6.79 -6.26
C CYS A 21 -5.01 8.30 -6.26
N HIS A 22 -5.07 8.87 -5.06
CA HIS A 22 -4.87 10.29 -4.81
C HIS A 22 -3.40 10.53 -4.48
N ALA A 23 -2.82 11.57 -5.08
CA ALA A 23 -1.48 12.02 -4.70
C ALA A 23 -1.55 12.75 -3.35
N ALA A 24 -0.65 12.39 -2.44
CA ALA A 24 -0.47 13.03 -1.14
C ALA A 24 0.90 13.73 -1.06
N PRO A 25 1.17 14.54 -0.02
CA PRO A 25 2.50 15.10 0.22
C PRO A 25 3.58 14.00 0.22
N GLU A 26 4.82 14.37 -0.10
CA GLU A 26 5.99 13.46 -0.09
C GLU A 26 5.95 12.31 -1.11
N GLU A 27 5.29 12.50 -2.26
CA GLU A 27 5.28 11.50 -3.34
C GLU A 27 4.68 10.15 -2.88
N CYS A 28 3.67 10.22 -2.02
CA CYS A 28 2.90 9.06 -1.58
C CYS A 28 1.61 8.94 -2.41
N LEU A 29 1.29 7.73 -2.85
CA LEU A 29 -0.01 7.41 -3.44
C LEU A 29 -0.92 6.83 -2.37
N ILE A 30 -2.14 7.33 -2.29
CA ILE A 30 -3.16 6.85 -1.35
C ILE A 30 -4.37 6.35 -2.13
N ALA A 31 -4.87 5.17 -1.80
CA ALA A 31 -6.09 4.62 -2.36
C ALA A 31 -7.01 4.09 -1.25
N SER A 32 -8.32 4.16 -1.46
CA SER A 32 -9.27 3.42 -0.64
C SER A 32 -9.13 1.93 -0.89
N LEU A 33 -9.21 1.12 0.18
CA LEU A 33 -9.24 -0.33 0.02
C LEU A 33 -10.62 -0.77 -0.48
N PRO A 34 -10.73 -1.47 -1.62
CA PRO A 34 -12.03 -1.84 -2.18
C PRO A 34 -12.83 -2.73 -1.21
N GLY A 35 -14.05 -2.29 -0.88
CA GLY A 35 -14.96 -2.96 0.05
C GLY A 35 -14.69 -2.69 1.53
N GLU A 36 -13.71 -1.85 1.85
CA GLU A 36 -13.26 -1.54 3.21
C GLU A 36 -13.05 -0.02 3.34
N ASP A 37 -14.15 0.73 3.38
CA ASP A 37 -14.16 2.21 3.32
C ASP A 37 -13.40 2.89 4.49
N ASP A 38 -13.28 2.19 5.61
CA ASP A 38 -12.55 2.62 6.81
C ASP A 38 -11.03 2.38 6.70
N PHE A 39 -10.56 1.86 5.57
CA PHE A 39 -9.16 1.50 5.38
C PHE A 39 -8.55 2.17 4.15
N LEU A 40 -7.37 2.75 4.35
CA LEU A 40 -6.56 3.33 3.29
C LEU A 40 -5.33 2.48 3.02
N LEU A 41 -4.96 2.41 1.74
CA LEU A 41 -3.69 1.91 1.26
C LEU A 41 -2.80 3.08 0.90
N ALA A 42 -1.57 3.09 1.41
CA ALA A 42 -0.56 4.07 1.04
C ALA A 42 0.67 3.37 0.45
N PHE A 43 1.21 3.94 -0.64
CA PHE A 43 2.33 3.41 -1.39
C PHE A 43 3.42 4.47 -1.56
N THR A 44 4.67 4.08 -1.38
CA THR A 44 5.82 4.93 -1.70
C THR A 44 6.98 4.08 -2.22
N TRP A 45 7.84 4.69 -3.03
CA TRP A 45 9.05 4.03 -3.50
C TRP A 45 10.07 3.98 -2.37
N SER A 46 10.49 2.79 -1.96
CA SER A 46 11.40 2.60 -0.82
C SER A 46 12.87 2.43 -1.23
N GLY A 47 13.16 2.40 -2.53
CA GLY A 47 14.51 2.37 -3.09
C GLY A 47 14.74 1.22 -4.07
N ALA A 48 15.89 1.24 -4.73
CA ALA A 48 16.42 0.09 -5.46
C ALA A 48 17.67 -0.40 -4.72
N VAL A 49 17.89 -1.72 -4.66
CA VAL A 49 19.20 -2.22 -4.25
C VAL A 49 20.22 -1.74 -5.29
N GLN A 50 21.36 -1.22 -4.83
CA GLN A 50 22.34 -0.57 -5.69
C GLN A 50 22.83 -1.55 -6.78
N GLY A 51 22.50 -1.28 -8.05
CA GLY A 51 22.89 -2.10 -9.21
C GLY A 51 21.79 -3.00 -9.80
N GLU A 52 20.57 -2.99 -9.27
CA GLU A 52 19.48 -3.82 -9.80
C GLU A 52 18.64 -3.13 -10.90
N THR A 53 18.02 -3.94 -11.76
CA THR A 53 17.06 -3.50 -12.77
C THR A 53 15.79 -2.94 -12.12
N ALA A 54 15.06 -2.07 -12.82
CA ALA A 54 13.84 -1.43 -12.31
C ALA A 54 12.75 -2.41 -11.82
N GLU A 55 12.77 -3.66 -12.30
CA GLU A 55 11.88 -4.74 -11.83
C GLU A 55 12.13 -5.15 -10.37
N HIS A 56 13.32 -4.91 -9.83
CA HIS A 56 13.64 -5.23 -8.43
C HIS A 56 13.52 -4.00 -7.51
N GLY A 57 12.98 -2.90 -8.03
CA GLY A 57 12.62 -1.75 -7.20
C GLY A 57 11.69 -2.18 -6.07
N LEU A 58 11.86 -1.59 -4.89
CA LEU A 58 11.06 -1.91 -3.72
C LEU A 58 10.01 -0.83 -3.49
N ILE A 59 8.76 -1.25 -3.35
CA ILE A 59 7.64 -0.40 -2.96
C ILE A 59 7.33 -0.68 -1.48
N ALA A 60 7.30 0.37 -0.67
CA ALA A 60 6.74 0.31 0.68
C ALA A 60 5.24 0.53 0.62
N ILE A 61 4.52 -0.27 1.40
CA ILE A 61 3.06 -0.32 1.45
C ILE A 61 2.65 -0.22 2.90
N SER A 62 1.60 0.55 3.19
CA SER A 62 0.95 0.54 4.49
C SER A 62 -0.56 0.51 4.37
N VAL A 63 -1.21 -0.12 5.34
CA VAL A 63 -2.66 -0.17 5.51
C VAL A 63 -3.01 0.59 6.77
N GLN A 64 -3.89 1.57 6.67
CA GLN A 64 -4.28 2.45 7.76
C GLN A 64 -5.78 2.29 8.05
N ASP A 65 -6.13 2.12 9.33
CA ASP A 65 -7.51 2.22 9.83
C ASP A 65 -7.77 3.68 10.18
N ILE A 66 -8.60 4.36 9.40
CA ILE A 66 -8.87 5.79 9.58
C ILE A 66 -9.79 6.07 10.77
N THR A 67 -10.60 5.08 11.16
CA THR A 67 -11.52 5.24 12.30
C THR A 67 -10.77 5.26 13.63
N LYS A 68 -9.62 4.58 13.67
CA LYS A 68 -8.75 4.49 14.85
C LYS A 68 -7.47 5.32 14.73
N GLU A 69 -7.22 5.93 13.58
CA GLU A 69 -6.00 6.68 13.27
C GLU A 69 -4.72 5.84 13.51
N ILE A 70 -4.74 4.56 13.15
CA ILE A 70 -3.59 3.64 13.32
C ILE A 70 -3.15 3.03 11.99
N THR A 71 -1.85 2.72 11.89
CA THR A 71 -1.33 1.82 10.86
C THR A 71 -1.49 0.38 11.32
N VAL A 72 -2.23 -0.42 10.56
CA VAL A 72 -2.51 -1.82 10.86
C VAL A 72 -1.36 -2.72 10.44
N ALA A 73 -0.77 -2.45 9.27
CA ALA A 73 0.48 -3.06 8.85
C ALA A 73 1.24 -2.18 7.88
N ALA A 74 2.55 -2.42 7.81
CA ALA A 74 3.42 -1.88 6.79
C ALA A 74 4.42 -2.95 6.35
N TRP A 75 4.67 -3.05 5.06
CA TRP A 75 5.62 -4.01 4.49
C TRP A 75 6.24 -3.47 3.20
N GLN A 76 7.29 -4.13 2.73
CA GLN A 76 7.95 -3.82 1.47
C GLN A 76 7.82 -5.01 0.51
N ILE A 77 7.62 -4.72 -0.77
CA ILE A 77 7.61 -5.72 -1.83
C ILE A 77 8.44 -5.26 -3.03
N PRO A 78 8.97 -6.20 -3.82
CA PRO A 78 9.39 -5.92 -5.18
C PRO A 78 8.24 -5.43 -6.06
N THR A 79 8.53 -4.54 -7.02
CA THR A 79 7.54 -3.96 -7.93
C THR A 79 6.80 -5.01 -8.76
N TYR A 80 7.47 -6.09 -9.18
CA TYR A 80 6.83 -7.18 -9.94
C TYR A 80 5.76 -7.95 -9.16
N LEU A 81 5.69 -7.80 -7.82
CA LEU A 81 4.64 -8.41 -6.99
C LEU A 81 3.45 -7.48 -6.72
N PHE A 82 3.44 -6.26 -7.29
CA PHE A 82 2.43 -5.25 -6.97
C PHE A 82 0.99 -5.71 -7.27
N SER A 83 0.80 -6.55 -8.28
CA SER A 83 -0.50 -7.14 -8.63
C SER A 83 -1.19 -7.88 -7.47
N ASN A 84 -0.43 -8.38 -6.49
CA ASN A 84 -0.96 -9.13 -5.35
C ASN A 84 -1.38 -8.24 -4.16
N VAL A 85 -1.06 -6.95 -4.20
CA VAL A 85 -1.17 -6.04 -3.07
C VAL A 85 -2.60 -5.88 -2.57
N LEU A 86 -3.56 -5.63 -3.47
CA LEU A 86 -4.96 -5.45 -3.08
C LEU A 86 -5.48 -6.66 -2.31
N ARG A 87 -5.22 -7.86 -2.83
CA ARG A 87 -5.67 -9.10 -2.18
C ARG A 87 -5.01 -9.29 -0.81
N GLN A 88 -3.71 -9.04 -0.71
CA GLN A 88 -2.98 -9.15 0.55
C GLN A 88 -3.52 -8.16 1.59
N ALA A 89 -3.77 -6.92 1.19
CA ALA A 89 -4.32 -5.88 2.05
C ALA A 89 -5.73 -6.23 2.53
N GLN A 90 -6.60 -6.71 1.65
CA GLN A 90 -7.94 -7.17 2.02
C GLN A 90 -7.88 -8.31 3.04
N MET A 91 -7.05 -9.33 2.80
CA MET A 91 -6.88 -10.45 3.74
C MET A 91 -6.39 -9.98 5.12
N LEU A 92 -5.44 -9.03 5.14
CA LEU A 92 -4.93 -8.44 6.37
C LEU A 92 -6.01 -7.67 7.12
N VAL A 93 -6.80 -6.84 6.42
CA VAL A 93 -7.89 -6.07 7.03
C VAL A 93 -8.96 -6.99 7.60
N THR A 94 -9.33 -8.06 6.88
CA THR A 94 -10.24 -9.08 7.41
C THR A 94 -9.71 -9.67 8.72
N ALA A 95 -8.46 -10.12 8.74
CA ALA A 95 -7.84 -10.66 9.95
C ALA A 95 -7.76 -9.64 11.10
N HIS A 96 -7.50 -8.36 10.78
CA HIS A 96 -7.50 -7.29 11.78
C HIS A 96 -8.89 -7.08 12.39
N LYS A 97 -9.94 -7.02 11.56
CA LYS A 97 -11.32 -6.84 12.02
C LYS A 97 -11.77 -7.99 12.90
N ASP A 98 -11.47 -9.23 12.51
CA ASP A 98 -11.76 -10.43 13.31
C ASP A 98 -11.11 -10.34 14.70
N PHE A 99 -9.82 -10.01 14.75
CA PHE A 99 -9.08 -9.85 16.01
C PHE A 99 -9.66 -8.76 16.92
N MET A 100 -10.09 -7.63 16.34
CA MET A 100 -10.69 -6.53 17.12
C MET A 100 -12.08 -6.89 17.65
N LEU A 101 -12.87 -7.65 16.89
CA LEU A 101 -14.16 -8.16 17.35
C LEU A 101 -14.00 -9.12 18.53
N ASP A 102 -13.03 -10.04 18.46
CA ASP A 102 -12.73 -10.97 19.56
C ASP A 102 -12.32 -10.22 20.83
N LYS A 103 -11.50 -9.17 20.72
CA LYS A 103 -11.10 -8.33 21.85
C LYS A 103 -12.23 -7.53 22.48
N ASN A 104 -13.21 -7.09 21.69
CA ASN A 104 -14.35 -6.34 22.22
C ASN A 104 -15.37 -7.24 22.92
N ASN A 105 -15.33 -8.55 22.65
CA ASN A 105 -16.20 -9.56 23.26
C ASN A 105 -15.55 -10.29 24.46
N THR A 106 -14.32 -9.93 24.84
CA THR A 106 -13.59 -10.45 26.02
C THR A 106 -13.44 -9.39 27.10
#